data_AF-A0A4C1XRI1-F1
#
_entry.id   AF-A0A4C1XRI1-F1
#
_cell.length_a   1.000
_cell.length_b   1.000
_cell.length_c   1.000
_cell.angle_alpha   90.00
_cell.angle_beta   90.00
_cell.angle_gamma   90.00
#
_symmetry.space_group_name_H-M   'P 1'
#
loop_
_entity.id
_entity.type
_entity.pdbx_description
1 polymer ?
#
loop_
_entity_poly.entity_id
_entity_poly.type
_entity_poly.pdbx_seq_one_letter_code
_entity_poly.pdbx_strand_id
1 'polypeptide(L)'
;MDRTFTTSDHYAITFDIQIKGSLVPLRLNSTQRYNTRKTKWSEFCLHFESALLRKTITSKTIENIINGAELETILQTYSDSINDACIDTIPGVDIRKGKVVRWWPENLKVLKEELQGQNAV
;
A
#
# COMPACT_ATOMS: atom_id res chain seq x y z
N MET A 1 -46.58 38.57 -13.28
CA MET A 1 -46.28 38.02 -11.96
C MET A 1 -46.54 36.53 -12.06
N ASP A 2 -45.51 35.71 -11.87
CA ASP A 2 -45.56 34.37 -11.25
C ASP A 2 -44.20 33.70 -11.41
N ARG A 3 -43.35 33.90 -10.39
CA ARG A 3 -42.13 33.13 -10.17
C ARG A 3 -42.57 31.92 -9.33
N THR A 4 -42.79 30.78 -9.98
CA THR A 4 -42.93 29.49 -9.30
C THR A 4 -41.59 29.16 -8.64
N PHE A 5 -41.48 29.53 -7.36
CA PHE A 5 -40.37 29.19 -6.50
C PHE A 5 -40.54 27.71 -6.14
N THR A 6 -39.87 26.82 -6.85
CA THR A 6 -39.72 25.43 -6.44
C THR A 6 -38.77 25.39 -5.23
N THR A 7 -39.31 25.57 -4.02
CA THR A 7 -38.62 25.18 -2.79
C THR A 7 -38.65 23.66 -2.70
N SER A 8 -37.56 23.02 -3.09
CA SER A 8 -37.34 21.62 -2.74
C SER A 8 -37.11 21.55 -1.24
N ASP A 9 -38.08 21.02 -0.49
CA ASP A 9 -37.94 20.73 0.94
C ASP A 9 -36.97 19.55 1.11
N HIS A 10 -35.68 19.85 1.09
CA HIS A 10 -34.65 18.90 1.48
C HIS A 10 -34.69 18.76 3.00
N TYR A 11 -35.38 17.74 3.51
CA TYR A 11 -35.24 17.29 4.88
C TYR A 11 -33.79 16.80 5.09
N ALA A 12 -32.93 17.71 5.54
CA ALA A 12 -31.56 17.36 5.91
C ALA A 12 -31.62 16.53 7.20
N ILE A 13 -31.21 15.27 7.11
CA ILE A 13 -30.98 14.44 8.29
C ILE A 13 -29.67 14.91 8.91
N THR A 14 -29.76 15.60 10.05
CA THR A 14 -28.61 16.01 10.86
C THR A 14 -28.36 14.97 11.94
N PHE A 15 -27.10 14.63 12.19
CA PHE A 15 -26.71 13.78 13.30
C PHE A 15 -25.51 14.40 14.01
N ASP A 16 -25.53 14.33 15.34
CA ASP A 16 -24.43 14.76 16.18
C ASP A 16 -23.46 13.60 16.36
N ILE A 17 -22.24 13.74 15.83
CA ILE A 17 -21.18 12.77 16.06
C ILE A 17 -20.50 13.10 17.38
N GLN A 18 -20.81 12.33 18.43
CA GLN A 18 -20.07 12.38 19.67
C GLN A 18 -18.83 11.50 19.58
N ILE A 19 -17.67 12.13 19.39
CA ILE A 19 -16.38 11.44 19.40
C ILE A 19 -15.97 11.18 20.85
N LYS A 20 -16.14 9.94 21.32
CA LYS A 20 -15.67 9.53 22.65
C LYS A 20 -14.19 9.13 22.58
N GLY A 21 -13.31 10.10 22.79
CA GLY A 21 -11.85 9.90 22.85
C GLY A 21 -11.13 10.18 21.53
N SER A 22 -9.81 10.00 21.51
CA SER A 22 -9.02 10.37 20.35
C SER A 22 -9.24 9.45 19.15
N LEU A 23 -9.45 10.02 17.97
CA LEU A 23 -9.55 9.26 16.72
C LEU A 23 -8.16 8.82 16.28
N VAL A 24 -7.78 7.60 16.65
CA VAL A 24 -6.58 6.97 16.10
C VAL A 24 -6.85 6.61 14.64
N PRO A 25 -6.03 7.06 13.68
CA PRO A 25 -6.15 6.61 12.30
C PRO A 25 -6.08 5.08 12.27
N LEU A 26 -7.14 4.44 11.75
CA LEU A 26 -7.11 3.01 11.49
C LEU A 26 -5.90 2.72 10.61
N ARG A 27 -4.95 1.93 11.13
CA ARG A 27 -3.84 1.46 10.31
C ARG A 27 -4.44 0.68 9.15
N LEU A 28 -4.04 1.04 7.93
CA LEU A 28 -4.35 0.25 6.75
C LEU A 28 -3.89 -1.19 7.02
N ASN A 29 -4.85 -2.11 7.10
CA ASN A 29 -4.64 -3.52 7.40
C ASN A 29 -4.16 -4.32 6.17
N SER A 30 -3.62 -3.62 5.17
CA SER A 30 -3.11 -4.27 3.97
C SER A 30 -1.73 -4.85 4.24
N THR A 31 -1.57 -6.14 3.97
CA THR A 31 -0.28 -6.82 3.93
C THR A 31 0.47 -6.58 2.61
N GLN A 32 -0.14 -5.83 1.67
CA GLN A 32 0.44 -5.56 0.37
C GLN A 32 1.63 -4.61 0.48
N ARG A 33 2.84 -5.15 0.31
CA ARG A 33 4.09 -4.39 0.30
C ARG A 33 4.35 -3.69 -1.04
N TYR A 34 3.96 -4.33 -2.14
CA TYR A 34 4.39 -3.97 -3.50
C TYR A 34 3.20 -3.61 -4.40
N ASN A 35 3.36 -2.57 -5.22
CA ASN A 35 2.37 -2.16 -6.20
C ASN A 35 2.62 -2.83 -7.55
N THR A 36 2.25 -4.10 -7.66
CA THR A 36 2.48 -4.95 -8.85
C THR A 36 1.83 -4.42 -10.13
N ARG A 37 0.77 -3.62 -10.01
CA ARG A 37 0.12 -2.97 -11.17
C ARG A 37 1.04 -1.95 -11.86
N LYS A 38 1.99 -1.36 -11.13
CA LYS A 38 2.94 -0.37 -11.67
C LYS A 38 4.27 -1.00 -12.09
N THR A 39 4.43 -2.30 -11.93
CA THR A 39 5.67 -3.00 -12.26
C THR A 39 5.86 -3.09 -13.76
N LYS A 40 7.07 -2.80 -14.22
CA LYS A 40 7.53 -3.21 -15.55
C LYS A 40 8.08 -4.63 -15.47
N TRP A 41 7.27 -5.61 -15.87
CA TRP A 41 7.62 -7.02 -15.72
C TRP A 41 8.87 -7.43 -16.49
N SER A 42 9.18 -6.77 -17.61
CA SER A 42 10.42 -7.02 -18.35
C SER A 42 11.67 -6.66 -17.54
N GLU A 43 11.66 -5.53 -16.83
CA GLU A 43 12.76 -5.14 -15.94
C GLU A 43 12.87 -6.12 -14.76
N PHE A 44 11.74 -6.53 -14.17
CA PHE A 44 11.72 -7.57 -13.14
C PHE A 44 12.38 -8.87 -13.63
N CYS A 45 12.00 -9.37 -14.82
CA CYS A 45 12.59 -10.59 -15.38
C CYS A 45 14.11 -10.47 -15.55
N LEU A 46 14.60 -9.35 -16.07
CA LEU A 46 16.04 -9.13 -16.24
C LEU A 46 16.79 -9.10 -14.89
N HIS A 47 16.24 -8.39 -13.89
CA HIS A 47 16.84 -8.35 -12.55
C HIS A 47 16.80 -9.72 -11.87
N PHE A 48 15.70 -10.46 -12.05
CA PHE A 48 15.54 -11.79 -11.47
C PHE A 48 16.51 -12.80 -12.09
N GLU A 49 16.61 -12.86 -13.42
CA GLU A 49 17.58 -13.71 -14.11
C GLU A 49 19.02 -13.37 -13.72
N SER A 50 19.36 -12.09 -13.64
CA SER A 50 20.66 -11.63 -13.14
C SER A 50 20.93 -12.08 -11.70
N ALA A 51 19.93 -12.01 -10.83
CA ALA A 51 20.05 -12.48 -9.44
C ALA A 51 20.25 -14.00 -9.37
N LEU A 52 19.54 -14.79 -10.18
CA LEU A 52 19.73 -16.24 -10.27
C LEU A 52 21.14 -16.59 -10.74
N LEU A 53 21.64 -15.91 -11.79
CA LEU A 53 23.00 -16.11 -12.31
C LEU A 53 24.05 -15.76 -11.26
N ARG A 54 23.91 -14.62 -10.57
CA ARG A 54 24.82 -14.19 -9.49
C ARG A 54 24.86 -15.20 -8.34
N LYS A 55 23.73 -15.81 -8.01
CA LYS A 55 23.62 -16.84 -6.97
C LYS A 55 23.84 -18.26 -7.49
N THR A 56 24.30 -18.41 -8.75
CA THR A 56 24.58 -19.71 -9.39
C THR A 56 23.42 -20.69 -9.39
N ILE A 57 22.17 -20.19 -9.35
CA ILE A 57 20.98 -21.03 -9.50
C ILE A 57 20.78 -21.31 -10.98
N THR A 58 21.03 -22.55 -11.38
CA THR A 58 20.84 -23.06 -12.74
C THR A 58 20.08 -24.38 -12.73
N SER A 59 19.51 -24.79 -13.86
CA SER A 59 18.84 -26.10 -13.96
C SER A 59 19.76 -27.24 -13.55
N LYS A 60 21.03 -27.20 -13.97
CA LYS A 60 22.03 -28.22 -13.63
C LYS A 60 22.30 -28.30 -12.12
N THR A 61 22.36 -27.16 -11.42
CA THR A 61 22.54 -27.18 -9.96
C THR A 61 21.32 -27.75 -9.24
N ILE A 62 20.12 -27.58 -9.80
CA ILE A 62 18.88 -28.13 -9.24
C ILE A 62 18.79 -29.64 -9.48
N GLU A 63 19.15 -30.10 -10.67
CA GLU A 63 19.15 -31.53 -11.03
C GLU A 63 20.14 -32.36 -10.22
N ASN A 64 21.23 -31.74 -9.75
CA ASN A 64 22.28 -32.40 -8.96
C ASN A 64 21.97 -32.45 -7.46
N ILE A 65 20.82 -31.95 -6.99
CA ILE A 65 20.47 -31.98 -5.58
C ILE A 65 20.14 -33.41 -5.17
N ILE A 66 20.84 -33.92 -4.15
CA ILE A 66 20.65 -35.30 -3.67
C ILE A 66 20.06 -35.33 -2.26
N ASN A 67 20.26 -34.27 -1.47
CA ASN A 67 19.80 -34.22 -0.08
C ASN A 67 18.86 -33.04 0.20
N GLY A 68 18.04 -33.19 1.25
CA GLY A 68 17.04 -32.18 1.62
C GLY A 68 17.64 -30.86 2.12
N ALA A 69 18.83 -30.88 2.72
CA ALA A 69 19.48 -29.65 3.20
C ALA A 69 19.94 -28.75 2.05
N GLU A 70 20.47 -29.34 0.97
CA GLU A 70 20.81 -28.65 -0.28
C GLU A 70 19.57 -28.09 -0.95
N LEU A 71 18.47 -28.86 -0.97
CA LEU A 71 17.19 -28.39 -1.51
C LEU A 71 16.71 -27.13 -0.80
N GLU A 72 16.68 -27.15 0.54
CA GLU A 72 16.21 -25.98 1.29
C GLU A 72 17.13 -24.77 1.14
N THR A 73 18.44 -25.00 1.04
CA THR A 73 19.40 -23.94 0.76
C THR A 73 19.10 -23.27 -0.59
N ILE A 74 18.83 -24.07 -1.62
CA ILE A 74 18.50 -23.55 -2.95
C ILE A 74 17.13 -22.86 -2.96
N LEU A 75 16.12 -23.40 -2.27
CA LEU A 75 14.81 -22.78 -2.15
C LEU A 75 14.87 -21.43 -1.44
N GLN A 76 15.66 -21.33 -0.37
CA GLN A 76 15.89 -20.06 0.31
C GLN A 76 16.58 -19.07 -0.61
N THR A 77 17.65 -19.50 -1.28
CA THR A 77 18.42 -18.65 -2.20
C THR A 77 17.56 -18.15 -3.38
N TYR A 78 16.66 -19.00 -3.89
CA TYR A 78 15.70 -18.66 -4.94
C TYR A 78 14.68 -17.64 -4.44
N SER A 79 14.12 -17.84 -3.25
CA SER A 79 13.19 -16.90 -2.60
C SER A 79 13.84 -15.54 -2.37
N ASP A 80 15.11 -15.53 -1.93
CA ASP A 80 15.89 -14.31 -1.77
C ASP A 80 16.11 -13.60 -3.11
N SER A 81 16.31 -14.33 -4.21
CA SER A 81 16.45 -13.73 -5.56
C SER A 81 15.15 -13.07 -6.03
N ILE A 82 14.00 -13.67 -5.74
CA ILE A 82 12.70 -13.05 -6.00
C ILE A 82 12.57 -11.75 -5.18
N ASN A 83 12.93 -11.80 -3.90
CA ASN A 83 12.87 -10.64 -3.02
C ASN A 83 13.79 -9.50 -3.49
N ASP A 84 15.03 -9.82 -3.85
CA ASP A 84 16.01 -8.87 -4.41
C ASP A 84 15.42 -8.18 -5.65
N ALA A 85 14.92 -8.97 -6.61
CA ALA A 85 14.32 -8.43 -7.84
C ALA A 85 13.07 -7.59 -7.55
N CYS A 86 12.24 -7.97 -6.58
CA CYS A 86 11.08 -7.18 -6.17
C CYS A 86 11.48 -5.83 -5.58
N ILE A 87 12.50 -5.78 -4.73
CA ILE A 87 12.97 -4.54 -4.10
C ILE A 87 13.48 -3.55 -5.14
N ASP A 88 14.21 -4.03 -6.13
CA ASP A 88 14.84 -3.18 -7.15
C ASP A 88 13.84 -2.64 -8.17
N THR A 89 12.81 -3.43 -8.51
CA THR A 89 11.97 -3.15 -9.69
C THR A 89 10.53 -2.81 -9.38
N ILE A 90 10.01 -3.22 -8.21
CA ILE A 90 8.60 -3.01 -7.88
C ILE A 90 8.46 -1.87 -6.89
N PRO A 91 7.74 -0.79 -7.26
CA PRO A 91 7.51 0.31 -6.32
C PRO A 91 6.70 -0.17 -5.11
N GLY A 92 7.12 0.27 -3.93
CA GLY A 92 6.38 0.05 -2.69
C GLY A 92 4.97 0.66 -2.75
N VAL A 93 4.04 0.09 -2.00
CA VAL A 93 2.73 0.71 -1.78
C VAL A 93 2.90 1.86 -0.80
N ASP A 94 2.71 3.09 -1.26
CA ASP A 94 2.56 4.23 -0.36
C ASP A 94 1.31 4.04 0.51
N ILE A 95 1.53 4.04 1.83
CA ILE A 95 0.47 4.25 2.82
C ILE A 95 0.04 5.71 2.66
N ARG A 96 -0.90 5.96 1.75
CA ARG A 96 -1.36 7.32 1.45
C ARG A 96 -1.86 7.97 2.74
N LYS A 97 -1.17 9.03 3.19
CA LYS A 97 -1.79 10.01 4.10
C LYS A 97 -3.04 10.55 3.39
N GLY A 98 -4.18 10.49 4.07
CA GLY A 98 -5.49 10.75 3.45
C GLY A 98 -5.49 12.05 2.64
N LYS A 99 -5.98 11.99 1.40
CA LYS A 99 -6.07 13.17 0.52
C LYS A 99 -6.86 14.28 1.21
N VAL A 100 -6.34 15.50 1.16
CA VAL A 100 -7.11 16.70 1.50
C VAL A 100 -8.22 16.84 0.47
N VAL A 101 -9.45 16.91 0.95
CA VAL A 101 -10.65 17.01 0.13
C VAL A 101 -10.80 18.48 -0.31
N ARG A 102 -10.82 18.76 -1.61
CA ARG A 102 -10.76 20.15 -2.13
C ARG A 102 -11.98 21.02 -1.80
N TRP A 103 -13.11 20.42 -1.45
CA TRP A 103 -14.34 21.15 -1.09
C TRP A 103 -14.43 21.44 0.41
N TRP A 104 -13.43 21.04 1.21
CA TRP A 104 -13.49 21.27 2.65
C TRP A 104 -13.27 22.74 2.98
N PRO A 105 -14.15 23.36 3.77
CA PRO A 105 -13.90 24.68 4.31
C PRO A 105 -12.74 24.62 5.33
N GLU A 106 -11.97 25.71 5.44
CA GLU A 106 -10.70 25.74 6.19
C GLU A 106 -10.88 25.37 7.68
N ASN A 107 -12.03 25.70 8.26
CA ASN A 107 -12.37 25.34 9.64
C ASN A 107 -12.38 23.82 9.89
N LEU A 108 -12.81 23.02 8.91
CA LEU A 108 -12.81 21.55 9.03
C LEU A 108 -11.40 20.96 8.84
N LYS A 109 -10.56 21.64 8.06
CA LYS A 109 -9.16 21.26 7.90
C LYS A 109 -8.37 21.49 9.18
N VAL A 110 -8.53 22.66 9.80
CA VAL A 110 -7.94 22.99 11.11
C VAL A 110 -8.42 22.01 12.17
N LEU A 111 -9.73 21.74 12.24
CA LEU A 111 -10.30 20.79 13.21
C LEU A 111 -9.74 19.36 13.03
N LYS A 112 -9.53 18.92 11.79
CA LYS A 112 -8.89 17.62 11.52
C LYS A 112 -7.44 17.60 12.00
N GLU A 113 -6.68 18.65 11.72
CA GLU A 113 -5.28 18.75 12.12
C GLU A 113 -5.13 18.80 13.65
N GLU A 114 -6.02 19.51 14.36
CA GLU A 114 -6.09 19.53 15.83
C GLU A 114 -6.39 18.15 16.42
N LEU A 115 -7.40 17.46 15.88
CA LEU A 115 -7.74 16.09 16.30
C LEU A 115 -6.63 15.08 15.99
N GLN A 116 -5.83 15.32 14.95
CA GLN A 116 -4.68 14.47 14.60
C GLN A 116 -3.42 14.82 15.41
N GLY A 117 -3.21 16.10 15.74
CA GLY A 117 -2.05 16.60 16.49
C GLY A 117 -2.12 16.35 18.00
N GLN A 118 -3.32 16.25 18.58
CA GLN A 118 -3.52 15.85 19.98
C GLN A 118 -3.11 14.38 20.29
N ASN A 119 -2.67 13.61 19.28
CA ASN A 119 -2.16 12.24 19.42
C ASN A 119 -0.63 12.13 19.51
N ALA A 120 0.10 13.24 19.68
CA ALA A 120 1.56 13.25 19.71
C ALA A 120 2.19 13.68 21.05
N VAL A 121 1.42 13.65 22.16
CA VAL A 121 1.91 13.85 23.53
C VAL A 121 1.48 12.69 24.40
#